data_AF-A0A410V0F5-F1
#
_entry.id   AF-A0A410V0F5-F1
#
_cell.length_a   1.000
_cell.length_b   1.000
_cell.length_c   1.000
_cell.angle_alpha   90.00
_cell.angle_beta   90.00
_cell.angle_gamma   90.00
#
_symmetry.space_group_name_H-M   'P 1'
#
loop_
_entity.id
_entity.type
_entity.pdbx_description
1 polymer ?
#
loop_
_entity_poly.entity_id
_entity_poly.type
_entity_poly.pdbx_seq_one_letter_code
_entity_poly.pdbx_strand_id
1 'polypeptide(L)'
;MSTSQQPRKRDVFIVFSKSQPIEAKFALAVKHGLEELGRFAHEYEDWSWVERAIAPDGRAPEVDQAVLRVMLNACSAVLVIPPRDGRPSEGAAIELQMLASLQLPVVLLRWALTYEEDEPGGLNVICRYQIHGTDPNDSWITSAGESIAELLWLACNIAELRNRHDPIGSMVLDALPAFGHEPLTSFKLRDGLVNEDDYMREPNLDALADKVTASATREQLRVLIEDWWAEAEPALRSLQDDGHGPVRRPCRALLEAMQLIVERSRRLSPAIESLSTDALLRRGTMLARFNETDEAVALLTKAIAQGGDLMDRLHAARALAHDAGGDLDSAVADMDEAVRLAPDKAYEVVHRFTRAVLQAKRGTSEALRGAIDDYTHILDSQPDVNLRLSALNYRALHFTSVGEVAAAIADWTQVIERQADHPRAAAQARFNRGVQYEKLGKLEDARNDFTAVLAWADVSSSQRFRALEGRARVLERLGAPAEAADNIEAILAMNMADPEWRPELQAKVRVLRGEAGQH
;
A
#
# COMPACT_ATOMS: atom_id res chain seq x y z
N MET A 1 -8.90 -23.75 23.23
CA MET A 1 -7.44 -23.87 23.14
C MET A 1 -6.97 -22.89 22.08
N SER A 2 -6.41 -21.77 22.53
CA SER A 2 -5.93 -20.68 21.68
C SER A 2 -4.67 -21.11 20.96
N THR A 3 -4.75 -21.45 19.68
CA THR A 3 -3.57 -21.51 18.81
C THR A 3 -3.02 -20.10 18.70
N SER A 4 -1.97 -19.81 19.46
CA SER A 4 -1.12 -18.64 19.26
C SER A 4 -0.43 -18.79 17.90
N GLN A 5 -1.12 -18.44 16.81
CA GLN A 5 -0.44 -18.11 15.58
C GLN A 5 0.38 -16.86 15.89
N GLN A 6 1.71 -17.02 15.94
CA GLN A 6 2.60 -15.87 15.86
C GLN A 6 2.16 -15.02 14.65
N PRO A 7 2.09 -13.69 14.78
CA PRO A 7 1.73 -12.84 13.65
C PRO A 7 2.69 -13.16 12.49
N ARG A 8 2.14 -13.48 11.32
CA ARG A 8 2.94 -13.75 10.12
C ARG A 8 3.73 -12.47 9.83
N LYS A 9 5.06 -12.52 9.96
CA LYS A 9 5.96 -11.43 9.56
C LYS A 9 5.76 -11.18 8.06
N ARG A 10 4.95 -10.19 7.69
CA ARG A 10 4.60 -9.93 6.29
C ARG A 10 4.88 -8.50 5.86
N ASP A 11 5.33 -7.66 6.79
CA ASP A 11 5.34 -6.22 6.58
C ASP A 11 6.76 -5.69 6.36
N VAL A 12 6.83 -4.61 5.59
CA VAL A 12 8.02 -3.82 5.35
C VAL A 12 8.04 -2.64 6.31
N PHE A 13 9.16 -2.38 6.95
CA PHE A 13 9.34 -1.15 7.73
C PHE A 13 10.06 -0.11 6.88
N ILE A 14 9.47 1.07 6.68
CA ILE A 14 10.11 2.16 5.95
C ILE A 14 10.63 3.18 6.96
N VAL A 15 11.96 3.23 7.09
CA VAL A 15 12.71 4.20 7.90
C VAL A 15 13.16 5.34 7.01
N PHE A 16 12.75 6.55 7.30
CA PHE A 16 13.25 7.72 6.59
C PHE A 16 13.40 8.93 7.50
N SER A 17 14.51 9.65 7.33
CA SER A 17 14.86 10.82 8.13
C SER A 17 14.65 12.09 7.32
N LYS A 18 13.89 13.04 7.90
CA LYS A 18 13.60 14.39 7.40
C LYS A 18 12.92 14.44 6.04
N SER A 19 11.64 14.81 6.09
CA SER A 19 10.77 15.12 4.97
C SER A 19 11.20 16.41 4.24
N GLN A 20 12.14 16.34 3.29
CA GLN A 20 11.87 17.18 2.11
C GLN A 20 10.71 16.52 1.35
N PRO A 21 9.93 17.29 0.58
CA PRO A 21 8.78 16.75 -0.14
C PRO A 21 9.12 15.54 -1.02
N ILE A 22 10.38 15.38 -1.40
CA ILE A 22 10.83 14.33 -2.32
C ILE A 22 11.04 12.98 -1.63
N GLU A 23 11.64 12.93 -0.43
CA GLU A 23 11.80 11.66 0.31
C GLU A 23 10.46 11.10 0.76
N ALA A 24 9.54 11.97 1.21
CA ALA A 24 8.19 11.57 1.61
C ALA A 24 7.36 11.06 0.42
N LYS A 25 7.45 11.72 -0.74
CA LYS A 25 6.81 11.23 -1.98
C LYS A 25 7.36 9.87 -2.39
N PHE A 26 8.67 9.66 -2.23
CA PHE A 26 9.32 8.40 -2.56
C PHE A 26 8.89 7.27 -1.62
N ALA A 27 8.84 7.50 -0.31
CA ALA A 27 8.32 6.55 0.67
C ALA A 27 6.87 6.14 0.34
N LEU A 28 6.02 7.11 0.00
CA LEU A 28 4.63 6.86 -0.36
C LEU A 28 4.51 6.05 -1.67
N ALA A 29 5.35 6.35 -2.67
CA ALA A 29 5.38 5.58 -3.92
C ALA A 29 5.77 4.12 -3.68
N VAL A 30 6.79 3.87 -2.86
CA VAL A 30 7.17 2.50 -2.46
C VAL A 30 6.03 1.81 -1.72
N LYS A 31 5.38 2.50 -0.78
CA LYS A 31 4.26 1.94 -0.02
C LYS A 31 3.10 1.56 -0.93
N HIS A 32 2.69 2.44 -1.84
CA HIS A 32 1.64 2.13 -2.80
C HIS A 32 2.01 0.91 -3.66
N GLY A 33 3.24 0.85 -4.19
CA GLY A 33 3.69 -0.32 -4.95
C GLY A 33 3.70 -1.62 -4.13
N LEU A 34 4.06 -1.55 -2.83
CA LEU A 34 4.00 -2.71 -1.94
C LEU A 34 2.55 -3.15 -1.70
N GLU A 35 1.64 -2.20 -1.50
CA GLU A 35 0.21 -2.45 -1.29
C GLU A 35 -0.42 -3.11 -2.53
N GLU A 36 -0.05 -2.68 -3.74
CA GLU A 36 -0.45 -3.31 -5.01
C GLU A 36 0.06 -4.75 -5.11
N LEU A 37 1.30 -5.00 -4.70
CA LEU A 37 1.88 -6.35 -4.59
C LEU A 37 1.35 -7.15 -3.38
N GLY A 38 0.40 -6.59 -2.63
CA GLY A 38 -0.30 -7.24 -1.54
C GLY A 38 0.46 -7.31 -0.22
N ARG A 39 1.49 -6.47 -0.05
CA ARG A 39 2.29 -6.32 1.18
C ARG A 39 1.91 -5.01 1.87
N PHE A 40 1.87 -5.02 3.20
CA PHE A 40 1.70 -3.80 3.96
C PHE A 40 3.07 -3.22 4.34
N ALA A 41 3.17 -1.90 4.31
CA ALA A 41 4.33 -1.19 4.80
C ALA A 41 3.94 -0.27 5.95
N HIS A 42 4.72 -0.33 7.03
CA HIS A 42 4.62 0.61 8.13
C HIS A 42 5.63 1.73 7.88
N GLU A 43 5.12 2.93 7.69
CA GLU A 43 5.95 4.13 7.64
C GLU A 43 6.24 4.57 9.08
N TYR A 44 7.52 4.79 9.36
CA TYR A 44 7.92 5.51 10.55
C TYR A 44 8.61 6.79 10.11
N GLU A 45 7.97 7.90 10.45
CA GLU A 45 8.49 9.23 10.26
C GLU A 45 9.00 9.73 11.61
N ASP A 46 10.26 10.16 11.67
CA ASP A 46 10.82 10.72 12.90
C ASP A 46 10.24 12.13 13.15
N TRP A 47 9.30 12.23 14.09
CA TRP A 47 8.68 13.48 14.56
C TRP A 47 9.48 14.19 15.67
N SER A 48 10.64 13.68 16.08
CA SER A 48 11.42 14.19 17.24
C SER A 48 11.91 15.65 17.10
N TRP A 49 11.70 16.28 15.95
CA TRP A 49 11.96 17.70 15.71
C TRP A 49 10.71 18.59 15.75
N VAL A 50 9.52 18.07 15.41
CA VAL A 50 8.26 18.82 15.55
C VAL A 50 7.99 19.11 17.03
N GLU A 51 8.38 18.18 17.90
CA GLU A 51 8.27 18.38 19.35
C GLU A 51 9.43 19.18 19.96
N ARG A 52 10.57 19.38 19.30
CA ARG A 52 11.57 20.37 19.76
C ARG A 52 11.02 21.80 19.74
N ALA A 53 9.97 22.06 18.96
CA ALA A 53 9.23 23.32 18.98
C ALA A 53 8.13 23.38 20.07
N ILE A 54 7.80 22.25 20.72
CA ILE A 54 6.65 22.10 21.63
C ILE A 54 7.08 21.73 23.06
N ALA A 55 8.20 21.03 23.24
CA ALA A 55 8.71 20.57 24.54
C ALA A 55 9.41 21.73 25.29
N PRO A 56 8.87 22.20 26.44
CA PRO A 56 9.42 23.35 27.17
C PRO A 56 10.80 23.12 27.80
N ASP A 57 11.26 21.87 27.88
CA ASP A 57 12.46 21.45 28.60
C ASP A 57 13.65 21.12 27.69
N GLY A 58 13.49 21.25 26.37
CA GLY A 58 14.56 21.05 25.38
C GLY A 58 15.07 19.61 25.26
N ARG A 59 14.35 18.63 25.81
CA ARG A 59 14.67 17.21 25.65
C ARG A 59 13.98 16.66 24.41
N ALA A 60 14.71 15.92 23.58
CA ALA A 60 14.09 15.17 22.49
C ALA A 60 13.12 14.12 23.08
N PRO A 61 11.97 13.87 22.45
CA PRO A 61 11.12 12.75 22.85
C PRO A 61 11.93 11.46 22.80
N GLU A 62 11.85 10.68 23.89
CA GLU A 62 12.56 9.43 24.02
C GLU A 62 11.88 8.40 23.09
N VAL A 63 12.55 7.99 22.01
CA VAL A 63 12.07 6.89 21.17
C VAL A 63 11.94 5.67 22.08
N ASP A 64 10.72 5.16 22.26
CA ASP A 64 10.49 3.95 23.04
C ASP A 64 11.13 2.76 22.32
N GLN A 65 12.38 2.46 22.70
CA GLN A 65 13.18 1.42 22.10
C GLN A 65 12.54 0.04 22.26
N ALA A 66 11.73 -0.17 23.30
CA ALA A 66 11.04 -1.43 23.51
C ALA A 66 9.91 -1.60 22.50
N VAL A 67 9.09 -0.57 22.28
CA VAL A 67 8.02 -0.57 21.26
C VAL A 67 8.61 -0.71 19.86
N LEU A 68 9.63 0.09 19.52
CA LEU A 68 10.26 0.02 18.21
C LEU A 68 10.93 -1.35 17.98
N ARG A 69 11.51 -1.98 19.01
CA ARG A 69 12.04 -3.35 18.90
C ARG A 69 10.96 -4.38 18.64
N VAL A 70 9.79 -4.25 19.28
CA VAL A 70 8.64 -5.14 19.03
C VAL A 70 8.15 -4.98 17.59
N MET A 71 8.02 -3.74 17.11
CA MET A 71 7.62 -3.44 15.73
C MET A 71 8.61 -4.00 14.71
N LEU A 72 9.91 -3.70 14.86
CA LEU A 72 10.95 -4.20 13.95
C LEU A 72 11.00 -5.72 13.93
N ASN A 73 10.81 -6.39 15.06
CA ASN A 73 10.75 -7.84 15.10
C ASN A 73 9.55 -8.45 14.34
N ALA A 74 8.49 -7.68 14.12
CA ALA A 74 7.34 -8.09 13.32
C ALA A 74 7.56 -7.94 11.80
N CYS A 75 8.60 -7.23 11.37
CA CYS A 75 8.89 -6.96 9.96
C CYS A 75 9.80 -8.03 9.33
N SER A 76 9.67 -8.21 8.01
CA SER A 76 10.48 -9.15 7.21
C SER A 76 11.64 -8.49 6.48
N ALA A 77 11.48 -7.22 6.12
CA ALA A 77 12.52 -6.39 5.51
C ALA A 77 12.32 -4.92 5.92
N VAL A 78 13.36 -4.12 5.73
CA VAL A 78 13.37 -2.70 6.08
C VAL A 78 13.89 -1.90 4.90
N LEU A 79 13.21 -0.82 4.53
CA LEU A 79 13.74 0.19 3.62
C LEU A 79 14.29 1.35 4.45
N VAL A 80 15.53 1.74 4.20
CA VAL A 80 16.17 2.92 4.78
C VAL A 80 16.34 3.96 3.68
N ILE A 81 15.69 5.11 3.85
CA ILE A 81 15.81 6.29 3.00
C ILE A 81 16.60 7.34 3.80
N PRO A 82 17.91 7.50 3.56
CA PRO A 82 18.69 8.51 4.24
C PRO A 82 18.31 9.91 3.72
N PRO A 83 18.50 10.96 4.54
CA PRO A 83 18.25 12.33 4.12
C PRO A 83 19.24 12.72 3.02
N ARG A 84 18.77 13.44 2.01
CA ARG A 84 19.61 13.87 0.89
C ARG A 84 20.75 14.83 1.30
N ASP A 85 20.59 15.54 2.42
CA ASP A 85 21.59 16.45 3.00
C ASP A 85 22.64 15.75 3.88
N GLY A 86 22.54 14.43 4.08
CA GLY A 86 23.60 13.59 4.63
C GLY A 86 23.71 13.54 6.16
N ARG A 87 22.77 14.08 6.94
CA ARG A 87 22.80 13.91 8.41
C ARG A 87 21.53 13.26 8.95
N PRO A 88 21.57 11.97 9.36
CA PRO A 88 20.42 11.33 9.99
C PRO A 88 20.03 12.10 11.26
N SER A 89 18.74 12.18 11.54
CA SER A 89 18.26 12.66 12.83
C SER A 89 18.73 11.74 13.96
N GLU A 90 18.62 12.23 15.20
CA GLU A 90 18.96 11.47 16.40
C GLU A 90 18.07 10.22 16.56
N GLY A 91 16.78 10.31 16.20
CA GLY A 91 15.87 9.15 16.14
C GLY A 91 16.31 8.11 15.10
N ALA A 92 16.59 8.56 13.87
CA ALA A 92 17.08 7.67 12.82
C ALA A 92 18.42 6.99 13.19
N ALA A 93 19.31 7.65 13.93
CA ALA A 93 20.54 7.03 14.42
C ALA A 93 20.27 5.89 15.42
N ILE A 94 19.30 6.06 16.34
CA ILE A 94 18.87 5.03 17.29
C ILE A 94 18.24 3.84 16.55
N GLU A 95 17.41 4.11 15.55
CA GLU A 95 16.78 3.08 14.71
C GLU A 95 17.83 2.27 13.95
N LEU A 96 18.80 2.92 13.30
CA LEU A 96 19.87 2.25 12.57
C LEU A 96 20.73 1.38 13.50
N GLN A 97 21.02 1.83 14.72
CA GLN A 97 21.68 1.01 15.74
C GLN A 97 20.84 -0.21 16.13
N MET A 98 19.53 -0.05 16.29
CA MET A 98 18.65 -1.16 16.62
C MET A 98 18.52 -2.16 15.48
N LEU A 99 18.40 -1.69 14.24
CA LEU A 99 18.42 -2.52 13.03
C LEU A 99 19.71 -3.33 12.93
N ALA A 100 20.86 -2.70 13.20
CA ALA A 100 22.15 -3.40 13.25
C ALA A 100 22.15 -4.50 14.33
N SER A 101 21.47 -4.30 15.47
CA SER A 101 21.35 -5.35 16.49
C SER A 101 20.44 -6.51 16.08
N LEU A 102 19.43 -6.26 15.24
CA LEU A 102 18.42 -7.25 14.84
C LEU A 102 18.80 -8.05 13.59
N GLN A 103 19.77 -7.56 12.79
CA GLN A 103 20.22 -8.19 11.54
C GLN A 103 19.07 -8.43 10.53
N LEU A 104 18.03 -7.59 10.56
CA LEU A 104 16.95 -7.63 9.57
C LEU A 104 17.47 -7.30 8.17
N PRO A 105 16.91 -7.90 7.10
CA PRO A 105 17.23 -7.51 5.73
C PRO A 105 16.95 -6.01 5.48
N VAL A 106 17.95 -5.24 5.05
CA VAL A 106 17.82 -3.78 4.80
C VAL A 106 18.03 -3.42 3.33
N VAL A 107 17.05 -2.80 2.67
CA VAL A 107 17.25 -2.04 1.43
C VAL A 107 17.64 -0.61 1.81
N LEU A 108 18.73 -0.10 1.26
CA LEU A 108 19.26 1.23 1.53
C LEU A 108 19.19 2.09 0.25
N LEU A 109 18.52 3.24 0.31
CA LEU A 109 18.51 4.21 -0.78
C LEU A 109 19.79 5.06 -0.76
N ARG A 110 20.36 5.36 -1.92
CA ARG A 110 21.52 6.27 -2.08
C ARG A 110 21.21 7.40 -3.06
N TRP A 111 21.49 8.63 -2.65
CA TRP A 111 21.42 9.81 -3.51
C TRP A 111 22.72 9.98 -4.31
N ALA A 112 22.66 10.49 -5.55
CA ALA A 112 23.84 10.69 -6.42
C ALA A 112 24.85 11.74 -5.93
N LEU A 113 24.51 12.57 -4.94
CA LEU A 113 25.44 13.56 -4.37
C LEU A 113 26.42 12.82 -3.44
N THR A 114 27.68 12.75 -3.89
CA THR A 114 28.81 12.06 -3.27
C THR A 114 28.75 11.99 -1.74
N TYR A 115 28.44 10.81 -1.23
CA TYR A 115 28.63 10.46 0.18
C TYR A 115 29.68 9.35 0.23
N GLU A 116 30.89 9.71 0.68
CA GLU A 116 32.00 8.77 0.93
C GLU A 116 32.23 8.49 2.43
N GLU A 117 31.48 9.05 3.39
CA GLU A 117 31.78 8.86 4.82
C GLU A 117 30.64 8.26 5.66
N ASP A 118 30.87 7.01 6.10
CA ASP A 118 30.14 6.22 7.11
C ASP A 118 28.71 5.78 6.76
N GLU A 119 28.62 4.74 5.91
CA GLU A 119 27.48 3.80 5.97
C GLU A 119 27.29 3.35 7.43
N PRO A 120 26.06 3.29 7.97
CA PRO A 120 25.85 2.82 9.33
C PRO A 120 26.39 1.38 9.46
N GLY A 121 27.50 1.25 10.18
CA GLY A 121 28.19 -0.03 10.33
C GLY A 121 27.31 -1.07 11.01
N GLY A 122 27.40 -2.32 10.55
CA GLY A 122 26.70 -3.46 11.18
C GLY A 122 25.27 -3.72 10.70
N LEU A 123 24.73 -2.91 9.79
CA LEU A 123 23.46 -3.24 9.11
C LEU A 123 23.63 -4.45 8.19
N ASN A 124 22.59 -5.30 8.15
CA ASN A 124 22.45 -6.36 7.15
C ASN A 124 21.89 -5.77 5.84
N VAL A 125 22.69 -4.89 5.21
CA VAL A 125 22.31 -4.17 3.98
C VAL A 125 22.29 -5.12 2.81
N ILE A 126 21.06 -5.38 2.39
CA ILE A 126 20.59 -6.26 1.36
C ILE A 126 20.70 -5.62 -0.03
N CYS A 127 20.16 -4.42 -0.24
CA CYS A 127 20.23 -3.74 -1.53
C CYS A 127 20.69 -2.30 -1.34
N ARG A 128 21.52 -1.76 -2.24
CA ARG A 128 21.77 -0.33 -2.36
C ARG A 128 21.13 0.16 -3.65
N TYR A 129 20.03 0.90 -3.54
CA TYR A 129 19.35 1.47 -4.70
C TYR A 129 19.87 2.88 -4.95
N GLN A 130 20.57 3.11 -6.07
CA GLN A 130 21.15 4.40 -6.39
C GLN A 130 20.19 5.24 -7.27
N ILE A 131 19.91 6.46 -6.82
CA ILE A 131 19.16 7.45 -7.58
C ILE A 131 20.12 8.22 -8.48
N HIS A 132 19.87 8.24 -9.78
CA HIS A 132 20.61 9.06 -10.74
C HIS A 132 19.88 10.39 -10.99
N GLY A 133 20.59 11.51 -10.81
CA GLY A 133 20.06 12.86 -11.08
C GLY A 133 19.85 13.71 -9.82
N THR A 134 19.64 15.01 -10.03
CA THR A 134 19.60 16.02 -8.95
C THR A 134 18.20 16.50 -8.60
N ASP A 135 17.14 16.19 -9.34
CA ASP A 135 15.75 16.51 -8.92
C ASP A 135 14.76 15.64 -9.71
N PRO A 136 14.38 14.47 -9.17
CA PRO A 136 13.41 13.62 -9.84
C PRO A 136 12.01 14.24 -9.88
N ASN A 137 11.35 14.12 -11.03
CA ASN A 137 9.94 14.50 -11.17
C ASN A 137 9.01 13.40 -10.61
N ASP A 138 7.73 13.72 -10.45
CA ASP A 138 6.74 12.82 -9.83
C ASP A 138 6.58 11.48 -10.59
N SER A 139 6.70 11.50 -11.93
CA SER A 139 6.63 10.29 -12.75
C SER A 139 7.80 9.35 -12.48
N TRP A 140 9.02 9.89 -12.38
CA TRP A 140 10.20 9.11 -12.04
C TRP A 140 10.11 8.56 -10.62
N ILE A 141 9.65 9.37 -9.64
CA ILE A 141 9.50 8.94 -8.24
C ILE A 141 8.55 7.75 -8.15
N THR A 142 7.46 7.78 -8.91
CA THR A 142 6.48 6.70 -8.97
C THR A 142 7.13 5.41 -9.49
N SER A 143 7.75 5.46 -10.68
CA SER A 143 8.39 4.28 -11.29
C SER A 143 9.57 3.71 -10.46
N ALA A 144 10.39 4.58 -9.86
CA ALA A 144 11.47 4.15 -8.97
C ALA A 144 10.93 3.57 -7.65
N GLY A 145 9.83 4.09 -7.14
CA GLY A 145 9.12 3.55 -5.98
C GLY A 145 8.56 2.15 -6.25
N GLU A 146 7.93 1.95 -7.41
CA GLU A 146 7.47 0.64 -7.89
C GLU A 146 8.63 -0.36 -7.98
N SER A 147 9.74 0.01 -8.62
CA SER A 147 10.94 -0.84 -8.71
C SER A 147 11.46 -1.30 -7.34
N ILE A 148 11.48 -0.40 -6.35
CA ILE A 148 11.92 -0.74 -4.98
C ILE A 148 10.88 -1.59 -4.25
N ALA A 149 9.59 -1.34 -4.47
CA ALA A 149 8.52 -2.17 -3.91
C ALA A 149 8.66 -3.63 -4.37
N GLU A 150 8.93 -3.87 -5.65
CA GLU A 150 9.19 -5.21 -6.19
C GLU A 150 10.41 -5.88 -5.54
N LEU A 151 11.49 -5.13 -5.34
CA LEU A 151 12.71 -5.62 -4.67
C LEU A 151 12.44 -5.99 -3.20
N LEU A 152 11.73 -5.13 -2.47
CA LEU A 152 11.35 -5.36 -1.08
C LEU A 152 10.39 -6.54 -0.95
N TRP A 153 9.45 -6.67 -1.89
CA TRP A 153 8.54 -7.80 -1.96
C TRP A 153 9.30 -9.12 -2.16
N LEU A 154 10.24 -9.15 -3.10
CA LEU A 154 11.08 -10.33 -3.36
C LEU A 154 11.93 -10.69 -2.13
N ALA A 155 12.54 -9.68 -1.48
CA ALA A 155 13.33 -9.86 -0.27
C ALA A 155 12.49 -10.46 0.88
N CYS A 156 11.26 -9.99 1.07
CA CYS A 156 10.34 -10.55 2.07
C CYS A 156 10.04 -12.02 1.80
N ASN A 157 9.75 -12.38 0.55
CA ASN A 157 9.44 -13.77 0.18
C ASN A 157 10.65 -14.70 0.36
N ILE A 158 11.86 -14.24 0.03
CA ILE A 158 13.10 -14.98 0.28
C ILE A 158 13.33 -15.19 1.79
N ALA A 159 13.15 -14.14 2.59
CA ALA A 159 13.27 -14.23 4.04
C ALA A 159 12.24 -15.19 4.65
N GLU A 160 10.99 -15.15 4.18
CA GLU A 160 9.94 -16.07 4.58
C GLU A 160 10.27 -17.52 4.20
N LEU A 161 10.72 -17.75 2.95
CA LEU A 161 11.12 -19.07 2.46
C LEU A 161 12.22 -19.68 3.35
N ARG A 162 13.25 -18.90 3.66
CA ARG A 162 14.33 -19.31 4.56
C ARG A 162 13.81 -19.60 5.97
N ASN A 163 13.08 -18.68 6.57
CA ASN A 163 12.70 -18.75 7.98
C ASN A 163 11.64 -19.82 8.26
N ARG A 164 10.67 -20.03 7.36
CA ARG A 164 9.56 -20.97 7.56
C ARG A 164 9.90 -22.39 7.15
N HIS A 165 10.80 -22.57 6.18
CA HIS A 165 11.05 -23.87 5.57
C HIS A 165 12.50 -24.34 5.73
N ASP A 166 13.25 -23.85 6.72
CA ASP A 166 14.59 -24.35 7.03
C ASP A 166 14.56 -25.86 7.39
N PRO A 167 15.51 -26.69 6.92
CA PRO A 167 16.68 -26.35 6.11
C PRO A 167 16.42 -26.23 4.60
N ILE A 168 15.22 -26.60 4.11
CA ILE A 168 14.90 -26.65 2.67
C ILE A 168 14.98 -25.26 2.04
N GLY A 169 14.39 -24.25 2.68
CA GLY A 169 14.45 -22.87 2.21
C GLY A 169 15.89 -22.39 2.04
N SER A 170 16.75 -22.66 3.02
CA SER A 170 18.19 -22.38 2.93
C SER A 170 18.85 -23.15 1.78
N MET A 171 18.56 -24.44 1.62
CA MET A 171 19.09 -25.25 0.51
C MET A 171 18.69 -24.73 -0.88
N VAL A 172 17.42 -24.31 -1.05
CA VAL A 172 16.93 -23.71 -2.30
C VAL A 172 17.69 -22.42 -2.58
N LEU A 173 17.78 -21.54 -1.60
CA LEU A 173 18.44 -20.24 -1.75
C LEU A 173 19.95 -20.38 -1.99
N ASP A 174 20.63 -21.32 -1.32
CA ASP A 174 22.08 -21.57 -1.47
C ASP A 174 22.47 -22.16 -2.82
N ALA A 175 21.52 -22.79 -3.53
CA ALA A 175 21.76 -23.44 -4.81
C ALA A 175 21.36 -22.59 -6.01
N LEU A 176 20.53 -21.56 -5.81
CA LEU A 176 20.36 -20.50 -6.80
C LEU A 176 21.70 -19.75 -6.95
N PRO A 177 22.06 -19.27 -8.14
CA PRO A 177 23.39 -18.73 -8.39
C PRO A 177 23.67 -17.59 -7.42
N ALA A 178 24.89 -17.57 -6.90
CA ALA A 178 25.43 -16.32 -6.42
C ALA A 178 25.51 -15.36 -7.62
N PHE A 179 24.77 -14.25 -7.54
CA PHE A 179 24.96 -13.11 -8.43
C PHE A 179 26.40 -12.65 -8.23
N GLY A 180 27.32 -12.91 -9.16
CA GLY A 180 28.71 -12.44 -9.12
C GLY A 180 29.31 -12.30 -7.70
N HIS A 181 30.00 -11.20 -7.43
CA HIS A 181 30.16 -10.76 -6.05
C HIS A 181 28.78 -10.27 -5.56
N GLU A 182 28.11 -11.08 -4.73
CA GLU A 182 26.98 -10.75 -3.81
C GLU A 182 25.69 -11.60 -4.02
N PRO A 183 25.54 -12.75 -3.32
CA PRO A 183 24.42 -13.68 -3.50
C PRO A 183 23.09 -13.28 -2.82
N LEU A 184 22.00 -13.79 -3.38
CA LEU A 184 20.60 -13.88 -2.90
C LEU A 184 20.47 -14.44 -1.47
N THR A 185 21.54 -15.00 -0.92
CA THR A 185 21.60 -15.58 0.43
C THR A 185 22.16 -14.64 1.49
N SER A 186 22.77 -13.51 1.09
CA SER A 186 23.36 -12.51 1.99
C SER A 186 23.30 -11.10 1.43
N PHE A 187 22.27 -10.76 0.63
CA PHE A 187 22.30 -9.66 -0.34
C PHE A 187 23.24 -8.51 0.10
N LYS A 188 24.18 -8.14 -0.75
CA LYS A 188 24.70 -6.78 -0.81
C LYS A 188 24.49 -6.41 -2.28
N LEU A 189 24.21 -5.15 -2.57
CA LEU A 189 24.37 -4.61 -3.90
C LEU A 189 25.31 -3.41 -3.75
N ARG A 190 26.37 -3.32 -4.56
CA ARG A 190 27.16 -2.10 -4.72
C ARG A 190 27.25 -1.66 -6.18
N ASP A 191 26.85 -0.40 -6.33
CA ASP A 191 27.04 0.60 -7.39
C ASP A 191 26.91 0.13 -8.85
N GLY A 192 25.67 0.20 -9.35
CA GLY A 192 25.34 0.10 -10.78
C GLY A 192 24.01 -0.60 -11.03
N LEU A 193 23.32 -0.20 -12.11
CA LEU A 193 22.27 -1.02 -12.72
C LEU A 193 22.88 -2.37 -13.09
N VAL A 194 22.34 -3.46 -12.55
CA VAL A 194 22.72 -4.84 -12.92
C VAL A 194 22.47 -5.01 -14.43
N ASN A 195 23.53 -5.24 -15.22
CA ASN A 195 23.38 -5.61 -16.62
C ASN A 195 22.97 -7.09 -16.71
N GLU A 196 22.12 -7.45 -17.68
CA GLU A 196 21.73 -8.85 -17.95
C GLU A 196 22.92 -9.80 -18.20
N ASP A 197 24.11 -9.23 -18.46
CA ASP A 197 25.36 -9.93 -18.73
C ASP A 197 26.18 -10.32 -17.47
N ASP A 198 25.86 -9.80 -16.28
CA ASP A 198 26.61 -10.09 -15.03
C ASP A 198 26.34 -11.51 -14.45
N TYR A 199 25.51 -12.30 -15.13
CA TYR A 199 24.98 -13.59 -14.66
C TYR A 199 25.76 -14.77 -15.23
N MET A 200 26.98 -14.96 -14.73
CA MET A 200 27.98 -15.79 -15.41
C MET A 200 27.72 -17.32 -15.39
N ARG A 201 26.77 -17.86 -14.61
CA ARG A 201 26.36 -19.29 -14.66
C ARG A 201 24.91 -19.53 -14.23
N GLU A 202 24.16 -20.29 -15.03
CA GLU A 202 22.85 -20.83 -14.63
C GLU A 202 22.99 -21.93 -13.57
N PRO A 203 22.10 -21.98 -12.57
CA PRO A 203 22.13 -22.99 -11.53
C PRO A 203 21.70 -24.34 -12.09
N ASN A 204 22.27 -25.43 -11.58
CA ASN A 204 21.77 -26.76 -11.90
C ASN A 204 20.51 -27.06 -11.07
N LEU A 205 19.36 -26.58 -11.54
CA LEU A 205 18.07 -26.70 -10.84
C LEU A 205 17.60 -28.15 -10.70
N ASP A 206 17.98 -29.02 -11.63
CA ASP A 206 17.70 -30.45 -11.53
C ASP A 206 18.42 -31.09 -10.34
N ALA A 207 19.73 -30.88 -10.23
CA ALA A 207 20.51 -31.38 -9.10
C ALA A 207 20.02 -30.80 -7.77
N LEU A 208 19.59 -29.53 -7.76
CA LEU A 208 18.97 -28.91 -6.58
C LEU A 208 17.69 -29.64 -6.18
N ALA A 209 16.76 -29.83 -7.11
CA ALA A 209 15.47 -30.42 -6.82
C ALA A 209 15.60 -31.90 -6.41
N ASP A 210 16.55 -32.65 -7.00
CA ASP A 210 16.92 -33.99 -6.55
C ASP A 210 17.45 -33.98 -5.11
N LYS A 211 18.34 -33.03 -4.78
CA LYS A 211 18.91 -32.89 -3.44
C LYS A 211 17.84 -32.56 -2.40
N VAL A 212 16.96 -31.60 -2.70
CA VAL A 212 15.87 -31.18 -1.80
C VAL A 212 14.89 -32.31 -1.54
N THR A 213 14.46 -33.01 -2.60
CA THR A 213 13.49 -34.10 -2.44
C THR A 213 14.10 -35.34 -1.76
N ALA A 214 15.41 -35.54 -1.86
CA ALA A 214 16.11 -36.59 -1.12
C ALA A 214 16.33 -36.27 0.37
N SER A 215 16.49 -34.99 0.73
CA SER A 215 16.79 -34.57 2.11
C SER A 215 15.56 -34.23 2.95
N ALA A 216 14.46 -33.83 2.30
CA ALA A 216 13.24 -33.36 2.96
C ALA A 216 12.29 -34.51 3.30
N THR A 217 11.57 -34.38 4.41
CA THR A 217 10.41 -35.23 4.69
C THR A 217 9.23 -34.89 3.78
N ARG A 218 8.32 -35.84 3.57
CA ARG A 218 7.09 -35.62 2.78
C ARG A 218 6.26 -34.46 3.32
N GLU A 219 6.19 -34.32 4.64
CA GLU A 219 5.42 -33.25 5.28
C GLU A 219 6.07 -31.88 5.07
N GLN A 220 7.41 -31.79 5.16
CA GLN A 220 8.11 -30.53 4.86
C GLN A 220 7.93 -30.11 3.39
N LEU A 221 7.98 -31.06 2.45
CA LEU A 221 7.70 -30.80 1.03
C LEU A 221 6.25 -30.35 0.82
N ARG A 222 5.28 -31.02 1.47
CA ARG A 222 3.87 -30.66 1.40
C ARG A 222 3.63 -29.22 1.87
N VAL A 223 4.14 -28.86 3.05
CA VAL A 223 3.98 -27.51 3.64
C VAL A 223 4.66 -26.44 2.78
N LEU A 224 5.89 -26.70 2.30
CA LEU A 224 6.60 -25.79 1.39
C LEU A 224 5.81 -25.53 0.11
N ILE A 225 5.31 -26.59 -0.54
CA ILE A 225 4.58 -26.50 -1.80
C ILE A 225 3.24 -25.79 -1.59
N GLU A 226 2.55 -26.07 -0.49
CA GLU A 226 1.29 -25.42 -0.14
C GLU A 226 1.47 -23.91 0.08
N ASP A 227 2.47 -23.49 0.87
CA ASP A 227 2.77 -22.08 1.11
C ASP A 227 3.23 -21.37 -0.17
N TRP A 228 4.07 -22.03 -0.98
CA TRP A 228 4.53 -21.52 -2.26
C TRP A 228 3.37 -21.24 -3.23
N TRP A 229 2.48 -22.21 -3.44
CA TRP A 229 1.33 -22.07 -4.33
C TRP A 229 0.29 -21.08 -3.80
N ALA A 230 0.18 -20.94 -2.49
CA ALA A 230 -0.81 -20.06 -1.87
C ALA A 230 -0.41 -18.57 -1.91
N GLU A 231 0.90 -18.26 -1.87
CA GLU A 231 1.36 -16.91 -1.56
C GLU A 231 2.39 -16.36 -2.56
N ALA A 232 3.45 -17.12 -2.85
CA ALA A 232 4.61 -16.61 -3.59
C ALA A 232 4.46 -16.76 -5.11
N GLU A 233 3.88 -17.88 -5.58
CA GLU A 233 3.83 -18.19 -7.01
C GLU A 233 3.08 -17.14 -7.85
N PRO A 234 1.84 -16.71 -7.51
CA PRO A 234 1.09 -15.78 -8.37
C PRO A 234 1.83 -14.45 -8.58
N ALA A 235 2.41 -13.92 -7.50
CA ALA A 235 3.16 -12.69 -7.54
C ALA A 235 4.48 -12.82 -8.30
N LEU A 236 5.21 -13.92 -8.13
CA LEU A 236 6.45 -14.14 -8.87
C LEU A 236 6.20 -14.32 -10.38
N ARG A 237 5.07 -14.89 -10.79
CA ARG A 237 4.67 -14.97 -12.21
C ARG A 237 4.47 -13.57 -12.79
N SER A 238 3.68 -12.73 -12.11
CA SER A 238 3.48 -11.33 -12.52
C SER A 238 4.82 -10.57 -12.60
N LEU A 239 5.69 -10.70 -11.59
CA LEU A 239 6.99 -10.03 -11.58
C LEU A 239 7.98 -10.59 -12.61
N GLN A 240 7.86 -11.86 -13.00
CA GLN A 240 8.67 -12.46 -14.06
C GLN A 240 8.38 -11.79 -15.41
N ASP A 241 7.09 -11.55 -15.70
CA ASP A 241 6.64 -11.02 -16.98
C ASP A 241 6.76 -9.49 -17.03
N ASP A 242 6.29 -8.80 -15.98
CA ASP A 242 6.09 -7.35 -15.98
C ASP A 242 7.09 -6.58 -15.11
N GLY A 243 7.78 -7.24 -14.18
CA GLY A 243 8.64 -6.58 -13.18
C GLY A 243 9.82 -5.81 -13.76
N HIS A 244 10.47 -4.97 -12.97
CA HIS A 244 11.63 -4.18 -13.39
C HIS A 244 12.91 -5.05 -13.49
N GLY A 245 13.83 -4.68 -14.37
CA GLY A 245 15.00 -5.48 -14.79
C GLY A 245 15.65 -6.41 -13.75
N PRO A 246 16.07 -5.93 -12.55
CA PRO A 246 16.80 -6.77 -11.60
C PRO A 246 15.95 -7.86 -10.92
N VAL A 247 14.62 -7.80 -10.97
CA VAL A 247 13.75 -8.80 -10.31
C VAL A 247 13.36 -9.97 -11.21
N ARG A 248 13.27 -9.78 -12.54
CA ARG A 248 12.73 -10.78 -13.48
C ARG A 248 13.46 -12.13 -13.43
N ARG A 249 14.79 -12.09 -13.55
CA ARG A 249 15.63 -13.30 -13.60
C ARG A 249 15.65 -14.08 -12.27
N PRO A 250 15.82 -13.44 -11.08
CA PRO A 250 15.63 -14.14 -9.81
C PRO A 250 14.25 -14.77 -9.66
N CYS A 251 13.18 -14.06 -10.06
CA CYS A 251 11.81 -14.60 -9.99
C CYS A 251 11.68 -15.84 -10.86
N ARG A 252 12.17 -15.77 -12.11
CA ARG A 252 12.21 -16.91 -13.03
C ARG A 252 12.96 -18.11 -12.46
N ALA A 253 14.17 -17.92 -11.94
CA ALA A 253 14.98 -19.02 -11.40
C ALA A 253 14.30 -19.68 -10.19
N LEU A 254 13.67 -18.89 -9.32
CA LEU A 254 12.92 -19.40 -8.17
C LEU A 254 11.66 -20.17 -8.61
N LEU A 255 10.94 -19.65 -9.61
CA LEU A 255 9.77 -20.33 -10.21
C LEU A 255 10.17 -21.69 -10.80
N GLU A 256 11.21 -21.74 -11.62
CA GLU A 256 11.72 -22.97 -12.24
C GLU A 256 12.21 -23.97 -11.18
N ALA A 257 12.94 -23.51 -10.16
CA ALA A 257 13.41 -24.36 -9.06
C ALA A 257 12.23 -25.01 -8.31
N MET A 258 11.23 -24.20 -7.95
CA MET A 258 10.06 -24.69 -7.23
C MET A 258 9.18 -25.61 -8.08
N GLN A 259 9.05 -25.35 -9.38
CA GLN A 259 8.36 -26.25 -10.32
C GLN A 259 9.01 -27.64 -10.35
N LEU A 260 10.34 -27.70 -10.43
CA LEU A 260 11.08 -28.96 -10.43
C LEU A 260 10.98 -29.70 -9.08
N ILE A 261 11.00 -28.98 -7.96
CA ILE A 261 10.79 -29.55 -6.62
C ILE A 261 9.39 -30.14 -6.51
N VAL A 262 8.37 -29.42 -6.98
CA VAL A 262 6.97 -29.89 -7.04
C VAL A 262 6.88 -31.17 -7.85
N GLU A 263 7.43 -31.19 -9.07
CA GLU A 263 7.33 -32.33 -9.97
C GLU A 263 7.93 -33.60 -9.36
N ARG A 264 9.13 -33.47 -8.78
CA ARG A 264 9.81 -34.59 -8.10
C ARG A 264 9.07 -35.03 -6.84
N SER A 265 8.55 -34.08 -6.06
CA SER A 265 7.77 -34.39 -4.85
C SER A 265 6.50 -35.17 -5.17
N ARG A 266 5.82 -34.86 -6.28
CA ARG A 266 4.62 -35.60 -6.74
C ARG A 266 4.92 -37.07 -7.04
N ARG A 267 6.10 -37.38 -7.57
CA ARG A 267 6.53 -38.78 -7.82
C ARG A 267 6.69 -39.57 -6.52
N LEU A 268 6.97 -38.91 -5.40
CA LEU A 268 7.11 -39.53 -4.08
C LEU A 268 5.77 -39.69 -3.33
N SER A 269 4.84 -38.76 -3.55
CA SER A 269 3.51 -38.77 -2.92
C SER A 269 2.49 -37.99 -3.75
N PRO A 270 1.59 -38.68 -4.49
CA PRO A 270 0.55 -38.03 -5.28
C PRO A 270 -0.42 -37.15 -4.45
N ALA A 271 -0.55 -37.41 -3.14
CA ALA A 271 -1.38 -36.63 -2.22
C ALA A 271 -0.94 -35.17 -2.02
N ILE A 272 0.21 -34.77 -2.58
CA ILE A 272 0.69 -33.37 -2.56
C ILE A 272 -0.20 -32.45 -3.43
N GLU A 273 -1.14 -32.97 -4.23
CA GLU A 273 -2.04 -32.17 -5.08
C GLU A 273 -3.22 -31.49 -4.36
N SER A 274 -3.62 -31.91 -3.17
CA SER A 274 -4.76 -31.28 -2.49
C SER A 274 -4.31 -30.08 -1.66
N LEU A 275 -4.46 -28.87 -2.20
CA LEU A 275 -4.43 -27.65 -1.40
C LEU A 275 -5.54 -27.70 -0.34
N SER A 276 -5.21 -27.35 0.89
CA SER A 276 -6.21 -27.16 1.95
C SER A 276 -7.17 -26.02 1.58
N THR A 277 -8.34 -25.99 2.19
CA THR A 277 -9.33 -24.91 2.01
C THR A 277 -8.72 -23.53 2.32
N ASP A 278 -7.86 -23.46 3.34
CA ASP A 278 -7.12 -22.27 3.75
C ASP A 278 -6.07 -21.85 2.70
N ALA A 279 -5.37 -22.80 2.10
CA ALA A 279 -4.44 -22.52 1.01
C ALA A 279 -5.14 -22.12 -0.30
N LEU A 280 -6.29 -22.73 -0.61
CA LEU A 280 -7.12 -22.30 -1.74
C LEU A 280 -7.67 -20.88 -1.54
N LEU A 281 -8.12 -20.54 -0.33
CA LEU A 281 -8.53 -19.18 0.03
C LEU A 281 -7.41 -18.18 -0.23
N ARG A 282 -6.21 -18.46 0.29
CA ARG A 282 -5.03 -17.60 0.08
C ARG A 282 -4.68 -17.45 -1.39
N ARG A 283 -4.58 -18.57 -2.12
CA ARG A 283 -4.25 -18.56 -3.55
C ARG A 283 -5.26 -17.76 -4.36
N GLY A 284 -6.55 -18.01 -4.17
CA GLY A 284 -7.62 -17.30 -4.87
C GLY A 284 -7.60 -15.80 -4.58
N THR A 285 -7.31 -15.41 -3.33
CA THR A 285 -7.15 -13.99 -2.95
C THR A 285 -5.97 -13.33 -3.67
N MET A 286 -4.84 -14.03 -3.80
CA MET A 286 -3.67 -13.51 -4.51
C MET A 286 -3.93 -13.38 -6.01
N LEU A 287 -4.52 -14.40 -6.64
CA LEU A 287 -4.86 -14.37 -8.06
C LEU A 287 -5.83 -13.24 -8.41
N ALA A 288 -6.83 -13.00 -7.55
CA ALA A 288 -7.76 -11.88 -7.72
C ALA A 288 -7.04 -10.52 -7.74
N ARG A 289 -5.99 -10.34 -6.92
CA ARG A 289 -5.19 -9.10 -6.88
C ARG A 289 -4.38 -8.90 -8.15
N PHE A 290 -3.84 -9.97 -8.73
CA PHE A 290 -3.13 -9.93 -10.02
C PHE A 290 -4.06 -9.97 -11.23
N ASN A 291 -5.37 -9.75 -11.02
CA ASN A 291 -6.38 -9.74 -12.06
C ASN A 291 -6.51 -11.07 -12.83
N GLU A 292 -6.05 -12.18 -12.25
CA GLU A 292 -6.24 -13.55 -12.74
C GLU A 292 -7.60 -14.10 -12.25
N THR A 293 -8.67 -13.41 -12.65
CA THR A 293 -10.01 -13.51 -12.05
C THR A 293 -10.67 -14.87 -12.27
N ASP A 294 -10.57 -15.43 -13.47
CA ASP A 294 -11.16 -16.74 -13.81
C ASP A 294 -10.54 -17.87 -12.98
N GLU A 295 -9.21 -17.90 -12.82
CA GLU A 295 -8.53 -18.91 -12.00
C GLU A 295 -8.88 -18.73 -10.51
N ALA A 296 -8.91 -17.48 -10.04
CA ALA A 296 -9.30 -17.16 -8.67
C ALA A 296 -10.71 -17.67 -8.35
N VAL A 297 -11.70 -17.37 -9.20
CA VAL A 297 -13.09 -17.80 -9.02
C VAL A 297 -13.21 -19.33 -9.04
N ALA A 298 -12.51 -20.01 -9.96
CA ALA A 298 -12.55 -21.47 -10.05
C ALA A 298 -11.99 -22.14 -8.78
N LEU A 299 -10.86 -21.66 -8.27
CA LEU A 299 -10.22 -22.19 -7.05
C LEU A 299 -11.06 -21.93 -5.80
N LEU A 300 -11.61 -20.72 -5.65
CA LEU A 300 -12.46 -20.37 -4.51
C LEU A 300 -13.77 -21.13 -4.55
N THR A 301 -14.35 -21.38 -5.74
CA THR A 301 -15.52 -22.25 -5.90
C THR A 301 -15.23 -23.68 -5.45
N LYS A 302 -14.06 -24.22 -5.81
CA LYS A 302 -13.61 -25.53 -5.34
C LYS A 302 -13.47 -25.54 -3.80
N ALA A 303 -12.93 -24.49 -3.21
CA ALA A 303 -12.76 -24.37 -1.76
C ALA A 303 -14.11 -24.25 -1.01
N ILE A 304 -15.06 -23.50 -1.55
CA ILE A 304 -16.44 -23.41 -1.02
C ILE A 304 -17.10 -24.78 -1.05
N ALA A 305 -16.94 -25.54 -2.14
CA ALA A 305 -17.48 -26.90 -2.25
C ALA A 305 -16.89 -27.89 -1.24
N GLN A 306 -15.70 -27.63 -0.68
CA GLN A 306 -15.10 -28.46 0.38
C GLN A 306 -15.75 -28.22 1.75
N GLY A 307 -16.41 -27.09 1.95
CA GLY A 307 -16.98 -26.71 3.24
C GLY A 307 -15.92 -26.36 4.30
N GLY A 308 -16.37 -26.13 5.54
CA GLY A 308 -15.51 -25.84 6.70
C GLY A 308 -15.78 -24.48 7.34
N ASP A 309 -14.92 -24.06 8.27
CA ASP A 309 -15.15 -22.88 9.12
C ASP A 309 -14.76 -21.55 8.45
N LEU A 310 -14.30 -21.60 7.19
CA LEU A 310 -13.82 -20.45 6.42
C LEU A 310 -14.83 -19.95 5.38
N MET A 311 -16.08 -20.43 5.40
CA MET A 311 -17.04 -20.15 4.32
C MET A 311 -17.30 -18.65 4.13
N ASP A 312 -17.43 -17.89 5.22
CA ASP A 312 -17.63 -16.43 5.15
C ASP A 312 -16.49 -15.74 4.38
N ARG A 313 -15.24 -16.10 4.71
CA ARG A 313 -14.04 -15.57 4.08
C ARG A 313 -13.86 -16.04 2.64
N LEU A 314 -14.26 -17.27 2.33
CA LEU A 314 -14.21 -17.82 0.98
C LEU A 314 -15.19 -17.13 0.05
N HIS A 315 -16.41 -16.89 0.51
CA HIS A 315 -17.38 -16.09 -0.22
C HIS A 315 -16.87 -14.66 -0.40
N ALA A 316 -16.37 -14.02 0.67
CA ALA A 316 -15.80 -12.67 0.56
C ALA A 316 -14.61 -12.59 -0.42
N ALA A 317 -13.71 -13.57 -0.41
CA ALA A 317 -12.60 -13.62 -1.35
C ALA A 317 -13.07 -13.82 -2.80
N ARG A 318 -14.10 -14.65 -3.02
CA ARG A 318 -14.66 -14.88 -4.36
C ARG A 318 -15.40 -13.65 -4.87
N ALA A 319 -16.05 -12.91 -3.98
CA ALA A 319 -16.63 -11.61 -4.31
C ALA A 319 -15.58 -10.62 -4.82
N LEU A 320 -14.42 -10.55 -4.18
CA LEU A 320 -13.31 -9.69 -4.64
C LEU A 320 -12.76 -10.15 -6.01
N ALA A 321 -12.71 -11.45 -6.26
CA ALA A 321 -12.34 -11.97 -7.58
C ALA A 321 -13.35 -11.59 -8.67
N HIS A 322 -14.65 -11.66 -8.36
CA HIS A 322 -15.71 -11.19 -9.26
C HIS A 322 -15.65 -9.67 -9.50
N ASP A 323 -15.38 -8.87 -8.47
CA ASP A 323 -15.20 -7.41 -8.59
C ASP A 323 -14.01 -7.05 -9.50
N ALA A 324 -12.87 -7.73 -9.34
CA ALA A 324 -11.73 -7.56 -10.23
C ALA A 324 -12.08 -7.90 -11.70
N GLY A 325 -12.94 -8.89 -11.90
CA GLY A 325 -13.47 -9.25 -13.23
C GLY A 325 -14.59 -8.34 -13.74
N GLY A 326 -15.05 -7.37 -12.93
CA GLY A 326 -16.17 -6.48 -13.24
C GLY A 326 -17.56 -7.10 -13.08
N ASP A 327 -17.67 -8.33 -12.58
CA ASP A 327 -18.96 -9.00 -12.31
C ASP A 327 -19.50 -8.61 -10.93
N LEU A 328 -20.01 -7.37 -10.85
CA LEU A 328 -20.50 -6.81 -9.60
C LEU A 328 -21.74 -7.52 -9.05
N ASP A 329 -22.54 -8.17 -9.90
CA ASP A 329 -23.74 -8.88 -9.45
C ASP A 329 -23.36 -10.17 -8.71
N SER A 330 -22.44 -10.97 -9.25
CA SER A 330 -21.89 -12.13 -8.54
C SER A 330 -21.10 -11.72 -7.30
N ALA A 331 -20.37 -10.60 -7.36
CA ALA A 331 -19.63 -10.09 -6.21
C ALA A 331 -20.54 -9.74 -5.02
N VAL A 332 -21.66 -9.05 -5.28
CA VAL A 332 -22.63 -8.73 -4.22
C VAL A 332 -23.32 -9.99 -3.69
N ALA A 333 -23.67 -10.95 -4.56
CA ALA A 333 -24.30 -12.21 -4.14
C ALA A 333 -23.38 -13.04 -3.22
N ASP A 334 -22.08 -13.09 -3.51
CA ASP A 334 -21.12 -13.73 -2.62
C ASP A 334 -20.97 -12.96 -1.30
N MET A 335 -20.99 -11.62 -1.32
CA MET A 335 -20.96 -10.85 -0.08
C MET A 335 -22.22 -11.01 0.77
N ASP A 336 -23.40 -11.20 0.17
CA ASP A 336 -24.62 -11.52 0.90
C ASP A 336 -24.44 -12.82 1.70
N GLU A 337 -23.81 -13.81 1.09
CA GLU A 337 -23.50 -15.08 1.74
C GLU A 337 -22.42 -14.92 2.81
N ALA A 338 -21.37 -14.12 2.56
CA ALA A 338 -20.34 -13.81 3.55
C ALA A 338 -20.91 -13.13 4.80
N VAL A 339 -21.81 -12.15 4.62
CA VAL A 339 -22.52 -11.48 5.73
C VAL A 339 -23.41 -12.48 6.48
N ARG A 340 -24.14 -13.36 5.78
CA ARG A 340 -25.02 -14.36 6.38
C ARG A 340 -24.24 -15.39 7.22
N LEU A 341 -23.04 -15.74 6.77
CA LEU A 341 -22.16 -16.73 7.40
C LEU A 341 -21.18 -16.14 8.41
N ALA A 342 -21.21 -14.83 8.64
CA ALA A 342 -20.28 -14.17 9.54
C ALA A 342 -20.28 -14.84 10.92
N PRO A 343 -19.11 -15.28 11.43
CA PRO A 343 -19.03 -16.04 12.68
C PRO A 343 -19.32 -15.18 13.91
N ASP A 344 -19.11 -13.87 13.82
CA ASP A 344 -19.42 -12.91 14.88
C ASP A 344 -19.69 -11.51 14.30
N LYS A 345 -19.99 -10.58 15.21
CA LYS A 345 -20.29 -9.18 14.88
C LYS A 345 -19.11 -8.43 14.25
N ALA A 346 -17.86 -8.78 14.60
CA ALA A 346 -16.69 -8.12 14.04
C ALA A 346 -16.53 -8.49 12.55
N TYR A 347 -16.67 -9.77 12.22
CA TYR A 347 -16.70 -10.23 10.82
C TYR A 347 -17.90 -9.69 10.06
N GLU A 348 -19.09 -9.66 10.67
CA GLU A 348 -20.30 -9.11 10.04
C GLU A 348 -20.08 -7.65 9.61
N VAL A 349 -19.55 -6.82 10.51
CA VAL A 349 -19.29 -5.41 10.26
C VAL A 349 -18.28 -5.20 9.12
N VAL A 350 -17.22 -6.01 9.05
CA VAL A 350 -16.24 -5.97 7.95
C VAL A 350 -16.87 -6.40 6.63
N HIS A 351 -17.63 -7.50 6.62
CA HIS A 351 -18.28 -7.99 5.40
C HIS A 351 -19.33 -7.01 4.89
N ARG A 352 -20.14 -6.39 5.77
CA ARG A 352 -21.08 -5.34 5.37
C ARG A 352 -20.38 -4.12 4.77
N PHE A 353 -19.22 -3.74 5.29
CA PHE A 353 -18.46 -2.62 4.72
C PHE A 353 -18.06 -2.93 3.27
N THR A 354 -17.49 -4.10 3.03
CA THR A 354 -17.11 -4.56 1.69
C THR A 354 -18.31 -4.68 0.77
N ARG A 355 -19.44 -5.23 1.27
CA ARG A 355 -20.68 -5.32 0.49
C ARG A 355 -21.21 -3.96 0.09
N ALA A 356 -21.20 -2.98 1.00
CA ALA A 356 -21.64 -1.62 0.71
C ALA A 356 -20.80 -0.96 -0.40
N VAL A 357 -19.48 -1.17 -0.40
CA VAL A 357 -18.58 -0.69 -1.46
C VAL A 357 -18.96 -1.31 -2.81
N LEU A 358 -19.17 -2.63 -2.86
CA LEU A 358 -19.53 -3.35 -4.09
C LEU A 358 -20.91 -2.97 -4.61
N GLN A 359 -21.89 -2.82 -3.72
CA GLN A 359 -23.22 -2.31 -4.07
C GLN A 359 -23.13 -0.89 -4.63
N ALA A 360 -22.36 0.00 -4.01
CA ALA A 360 -22.18 1.36 -4.50
C ALA A 360 -21.52 1.40 -5.89
N LYS A 361 -20.58 0.50 -6.19
CA LYS A 361 -19.97 0.37 -7.53
C LYS A 361 -20.99 0.02 -8.63
N ARG A 362 -22.08 -0.71 -8.31
CA ARG A 362 -23.18 -0.99 -9.26
C ARG A 362 -23.91 0.28 -9.70
N GLY A 363 -23.86 1.34 -8.88
CA GLY A 363 -24.35 2.68 -9.24
C GLY A 363 -25.87 2.83 -9.37
N THR A 364 -26.65 1.75 -9.23
CA THR A 364 -28.13 1.84 -9.25
C THR A 364 -28.65 2.48 -7.97
N SER A 365 -29.78 3.18 -8.04
CA SER A 365 -30.37 3.81 -6.85
C SER A 365 -30.71 2.79 -5.75
N GLU A 366 -31.12 1.58 -6.13
CA GLU A 366 -31.38 0.48 -5.20
C GLU A 366 -30.09 0.01 -4.51
N ALA A 367 -29.01 -0.19 -5.27
CA ALA A 367 -27.74 -0.61 -4.69
C ALA A 367 -27.11 0.46 -3.80
N LEU A 368 -27.24 1.75 -4.16
CA LEU A 368 -26.82 2.86 -3.31
C LEU A 368 -27.61 2.91 -1.99
N ARG A 369 -28.91 2.57 -2.01
CA ARG A 369 -29.73 2.44 -0.80
C ARG A 369 -29.25 1.27 0.07
N GLY A 370 -29.00 0.11 -0.53
CA GLY A 370 -28.41 -1.03 0.18
C GLY A 370 -27.08 -0.68 0.86
N ALA A 371 -26.21 0.07 0.17
CA ALA A 371 -24.93 0.50 0.73
C ALA A 371 -25.12 1.45 1.93
N ILE A 372 -26.08 2.39 1.85
CA ILE A 372 -26.45 3.28 2.96
C ILE A 372 -26.95 2.48 4.17
N ASP A 373 -27.76 1.44 3.95
CA ASP A 373 -28.29 0.59 5.02
C ASP A 373 -27.16 -0.17 5.72
N ASP A 374 -26.21 -0.73 4.97
CA ASP A 374 -25.04 -1.39 5.54
C ASP A 374 -24.15 -0.43 6.32
N TYR A 375 -23.85 0.76 5.80
CA TYR A 375 -23.09 1.76 6.56
C TYR A 375 -23.84 2.22 7.83
N THR A 376 -25.16 2.30 7.78
CA THR A 376 -25.98 2.61 8.96
C THR A 376 -25.85 1.52 10.02
N HIS A 377 -25.97 0.26 9.61
CA HIS A 377 -25.77 -0.87 10.51
C HIS A 377 -24.37 -0.84 11.15
N ILE A 378 -23.33 -0.57 10.37
CA ILE A 378 -21.95 -0.43 10.87
C ILE A 378 -21.87 0.68 11.91
N LEU A 379 -22.48 1.83 11.69
CA LEU A 379 -22.44 2.96 12.63
C LEU A 379 -23.21 2.67 13.93
N ASP A 380 -24.33 1.97 13.84
CA ASP A 380 -25.14 1.53 14.99
C ASP A 380 -24.41 0.44 15.82
N SER A 381 -23.49 -0.27 15.19
CA SER A 381 -22.71 -1.33 15.83
C SER A 381 -21.70 -0.84 16.88
N GLN A 382 -21.46 0.48 16.94
CA GLN A 382 -20.41 1.15 17.71
C GLN A 382 -19.00 0.66 17.32
N PRO A 383 -18.58 0.89 16.07
CA PRO A 383 -17.29 0.43 15.58
C PRO A 383 -16.16 1.28 16.17
N ASP A 384 -14.93 0.85 15.98
CA ASP A 384 -13.76 1.67 16.28
C ASP A 384 -13.78 2.99 15.50
N VAL A 385 -12.96 3.94 15.93
CA VAL A 385 -12.98 5.30 15.39
C VAL A 385 -12.66 5.33 13.89
N ASN A 386 -11.73 4.51 13.39
CA ASN A 386 -11.32 4.55 12.00
C ASN A 386 -12.43 4.03 11.10
N LEU A 387 -13.02 2.89 11.46
CA LEU A 387 -14.14 2.34 10.72
C LEU A 387 -15.37 3.26 10.77
N ARG A 388 -15.63 3.92 11.91
CA ARG A 388 -16.70 4.92 12.04
C ARG A 388 -16.51 6.07 11.05
N LEU A 389 -15.33 6.67 11.01
CA LEU A 389 -15.04 7.81 10.12
C LEU A 389 -15.17 7.42 8.65
N SER A 390 -14.68 6.23 8.27
CA SER A 390 -14.85 5.68 6.93
C SER A 390 -16.32 5.49 6.58
N ALA A 391 -17.10 4.82 7.45
CA ALA A 391 -18.51 4.58 7.23
C ALA A 391 -19.33 5.88 7.11
N LEU A 392 -19.08 6.89 7.95
CA LEU A 392 -19.70 8.21 7.83
C LEU A 392 -19.37 8.87 6.48
N ASN A 393 -18.10 8.84 6.06
CA ASN A 393 -17.70 9.46 4.80
C ASN A 393 -18.34 8.77 3.58
N TYR A 394 -18.32 7.44 3.51
CA TYR A 394 -18.92 6.71 2.41
C TYR A 394 -20.45 6.83 2.39
N ARG A 395 -21.11 6.73 3.56
CA ARG A 395 -22.56 6.94 3.65
C ARG A 395 -22.96 8.34 3.19
N ALA A 396 -22.19 9.38 3.56
CA ALA A 396 -22.43 10.74 3.08
C ALA A 396 -22.29 10.89 1.56
N LEU A 397 -21.28 10.23 0.96
CA LEU A 397 -21.13 10.19 -0.50
C LEU A 397 -22.34 9.54 -1.17
N HIS A 398 -22.85 8.44 -0.62
CA HIS A 398 -24.02 7.77 -1.20
C HIS A 398 -25.33 8.52 -0.94
N PHE A 399 -25.50 9.16 0.23
CA PHE A 399 -26.59 10.11 0.47
C PHE A 399 -26.59 11.22 -0.58
N THR A 400 -25.42 11.75 -0.93
CA THR A 400 -25.29 12.74 -2.01
C THR A 400 -25.76 12.17 -3.36
N SER A 401 -25.35 10.94 -3.71
CA SER A 401 -25.74 10.30 -4.96
C SER A 401 -27.24 10.02 -5.06
N VAL A 402 -27.94 9.79 -3.94
CA VAL A 402 -29.41 9.61 -3.91
C VAL A 402 -30.18 10.91 -3.63
N GLY A 403 -29.49 12.06 -3.57
CA GLY A 403 -30.10 13.39 -3.40
C GLY A 403 -30.41 13.80 -1.95
N GLU A 404 -30.03 13.01 -0.96
CA GLU A 404 -30.23 13.28 0.47
C GLU A 404 -29.10 14.14 1.06
N VAL A 405 -28.88 15.31 0.45
CA VAL A 405 -27.72 16.17 0.75
C VAL A 405 -27.67 16.62 2.22
N ALA A 406 -28.82 16.81 2.87
CA ALA A 406 -28.86 17.18 4.29
C ALA A 406 -28.28 16.09 5.20
N ALA A 407 -28.56 14.82 4.90
CA ALA A 407 -27.99 13.68 5.64
C ALA A 407 -26.48 13.56 5.39
N ALA A 408 -26.04 13.77 4.13
CA ALA A 408 -24.61 13.80 3.80
C ALA A 408 -23.83 14.88 4.58
N ILE A 409 -24.39 16.10 4.65
CA ILE A 409 -23.80 17.20 5.43
C ILE A 409 -23.70 16.84 6.92
N ALA A 410 -24.72 16.19 7.49
CA ALA A 410 -24.71 15.76 8.89
C ALA A 410 -23.60 14.73 9.16
N ASP A 411 -23.43 13.74 8.28
CA ASP A 411 -22.39 12.72 8.42
C ASP A 411 -20.98 13.30 8.28
N TRP A 412 -20.71 14.18 7.31
CA TRP A 412 -19.40 14.85 7.23
C TRP A 412 -19.16 15.79 8.41
N THR A 413 -20.20 16.39 8.98
CA THR A 413 -20.06 17.23 10.17
C THR A 413 -19.57 16.41 11.36
N GLN A 414 -20.10 15.19 11.55
CA GLN A 414 -19.59 14.27 12.58
C GLN A 414 -18.12 13.87 12.36
N VAL A 415 -17.67 13.72 11.12
CA VAL A 415 -16.24 13.47 10.82
C VAL A 415 -15.38 14.68 11.20
N ILE A 416 -15.85 15.90 10.91
CA ILE A 416 -15.13 17.15 11.18
C ILE A 416 -15.02 17.43 12.68
N GLU A 417 -15.99 17.02 13.50
CA GLU A 417 -15.93 17.14 14.96
C GLU A 417 -14.72 16.42 15.57
N ARG A 418 -14.14 15.44 14.87
CA ARG A 418 -12.94 14.69 15.29
C ARG A 418 -11.64 15.23 14.70
N GLN A 419 -11.63 16.46 14.18
CA GLN A 419 -10.48 17.06 13.51
C GLN A 419 -9.18 17.11 14.32
N ALA A 420 -9.25 17.21 15.66
CA ALA A 420 -8.06 17.30 16.51
C ALA A 420 -7.30 15.96 16.51
N ASP A 421 -8.05 14.86 16.45
CA ASP A 421 -7.51 13.50 16.46
C ASP A 421 -7.27 12.97 15.03
N HIS A 422 -8.07 13.42 14.05
CA HIS A 422 -8.07 12.91 12.67
C HIS A 422 -8.14 14.04 11.62
N PRO A 423 -7.10 14.90 11.53
CA PRO A 423 -7.12 16.08 10.66
C PRO A 423 -7.25 15.74 9.16
N ARG A 424 -6.66 14.62 8.70
CA ARG A 424 -6.75 14.16 7.31
C ARG A 424 -8.18 13.80 6.91
N ALA A 425 -8.89 13.05 7.76
CA ALA A 425 -10.29 12.69 7.53
C ALA A 425 -11.19 13.92 7.55
N ALA A 426 -10.96 14.84 8.49
CA ALA A 426 -11.69 16.10 8.58
C ALA A 426 -11.46 17.00 7.35
N ALA A 427 -10.24 17.07 6.82
CA ALA A 427 -9.95 17.81 5.59
C ALA A 427 -10.72 17.22 4.38
N GLN A 428 -10.76 15.90 4.24
CA GLN A 428 -11.54 15.24 3.19
C GLN A 428 -13.04 15.49 3.33
N ALA A 429 -13.57 15.40 4.55
CA ALA A 429 -14.98 15.66 4.84
C ALA A 429 -15.36 17.13 4.58
N ARG A 430 -14.50 18.10 4.95
CA ARG A 430 -14.67 19.52 4.60
C ARG A 430 -14.73 19.75 3.12
N PHE A 431 -13.81 19.17 2.36
CA PHE A 431 -13.83 19.31 0.91
C PHE A 431 -15.15 18.80 0.32
N ASN A 432 -15.58 17.60 0.73
CA ASN A 432 -16.81 16.99 0.22
C ASN A 432 -18.06 17.80 0.62
N ARG A 433 -18.12 18.28 1.86
CA ARG A 433 -19.21 19.13 2.38
C ARG A 433 -19.24 20.49 1.69
N GLY A 434 -18.07 21.12 1.49
CA GLY A 434 -17.92 22.37 0.75
C GLY A 434 -18.44 22.29 -0.68
N VAL A 435 -18.19 21.18 -1.39
CA VAL A 435 -18.77 20.92 -2.72
C VAL A 435 -20.31 20.84 -2.65
N GLN A 436 -20.89 20.24 -1.62
CA GLN A 436 -22.35 20.21 -1.50
C GLN A 436 -22.93 21.57 -1.12
N TYR A 437 -22.26 22.34 -0.26
CA TYR A 437 -22.64 23.72 0.04
C TYR A 437 -22.59 24.61 -1.21
N GLU A 438 -21.57 24.46 -2.06
CA GLU A 438 -21.47 25.13 -3.37
C GLU A 438 -22.70 24.83 -4.25
N LYS A 439 -23.08 23.54 -4.35
CA LYS A 439 -24.25 23.09 -5.13
C LYS A 439 -25.57 23.62 -4.56
N LEU A 440 -25.70 23.71 -3.24
CA LEU A 440 -26.87 24.26 -2.55
C LEU A 440 -26.91 25.81 -2.56
N GLY A 441 -25.88 26.48 -3.10
CA GLY A 441 -25.79 27.94 -3.07
C GLY A 441 -25.42 28.52 -1.69
N LYS A 442 -25.01 27.69 -0.73
CA LYS A 442 -24.46 28.09 0.57
C LYS A 442 -22.99 28.49 0.41
N LEU A 443 -22.76 29.55 -0.37
CA LEU A 443 -21.43 29.91 -0.85
C LEU A 443 -20.47 30.31 0.28
N GLU A 444 -20.96 31.00 1.30
CA GLU A 444 -20.15 31.36 2.48
C GLU A 444 -19.67 30.11 3.24
N ASP A 445 -20.55 29.13 3.45
CA ASP A 445 -20.20 27.86 4.11
C ASP A 445 -19.19 27.06 3.27
N ALA A 446 -19.38 27.03 1.94
CA ALA A 446 -18.44 26.38 1.02
C ALA A 446 -17.06 27.05 1.05
N ARG A 447 -17.00 28.40 1.04
CA ARG A 447 -15.74 29.16 1.14
C ARG A 447 -15.01 28.83 2.43
N ASN A 448 -15.74 28.74 3.55
CA ASN A 448 -15.18 28.45 4.86
C ASN A 448 -14.59 27.03 4.90
N ASP A 449 -15.31 26.03 4.38
CA ASP A 449 -14.83 24.65 4.32
C ASP A 449 -13.57 24.52 3.44
N PHE A 450 -13.55 25.09 2.23
CA PHE A 450 -12.36 25.06 1.38
C PHE A 450 -11.17 25.82 2.01
N THR A 451 -11.42 26.94 2.68
CA THR A 451 -10.37 27.69 3.38
C THR A 451 -9.77 26.87 4.52
N ALA A 452 -10.60 26.15 5.28
CA ALA A 452 -10.12 25.28 6.35
C ALA A 452 -9.29 24.09 5.82
N VAL A 453 -9.59 23.57 4.62
CA VAL A 453 -8.73 22.57 3.95
C VAL A 453 -7.35 23.16 3.63
N LEU A 454 -7.31 24.38 3.09
CA LEU A 454 -6.06 25.04 2.69
C LEU A 454 -5.20 25.50 3.88
N ALA A 455 -5.82 25.69 5.05
CA ALA A 455 -5.14 26.06 6.29
C ALA A 455 -4.50 24.86 7.00
N TRP A 456 -4.84 23.63 6.63
CA TRP A 456 -4.21 22.44 7.20
C TRP A 456 -2.77 22.30 6.68
N ALA A 457 -1.80 22.21 7.59
CA ALA A 457 -0.38 22.21 7.28
C ALA A 457 0.02 21.07 6.33
N ASP A 458 -0.51 19.87 6.55
CA ASP A 458 -0.14 18.64 5.82
C ASP A 458 -1.04 18.37 4.60
N VAL A 459 -1.76 19.39 4.11
CA VAL A 459 -2.62 19.24 2.94
C VAL A 459 -1.78 18.84 1.72
N SER A 460 -2.15 17.71 1.09
CA SER A 460 -1.44 17.21 -0.09
C SER A 460 -1.63 18.17 -1.29
N SER A 461 -0.69 18.15 -2.25
CA SER A 461 -0.80 18.98 -3.45
C SER A 461 -2.12 18.75 -4.21
N SER A 462 -2.60 17.50 -4.28
CA SER A 462 -3.90 17.17 -4.88
C SER A 462 -5.08 17.80 -4.12
N GLN A 463 -5.09 17.68 -2.79
CA GLN A 463 -6.13 18.28 -1.97
C GLN A 463 -6.10 19.82 -2.03
N ARG A 464 -4.90 20.42 -2.01
CA ARG A 464 -4.70 21.86 -2.14
C ARG A 464 -5.23 22.36 -3.48
N PHE A 465 -4.88 21.69 -4.58
CA PHE A 465 -5.38 22.02 -5.91
C PHE A 465 -6.91 22.01 -5.96
N ARG A 466 -7.53 20.92 -5.51
CA ARG A 466 -9.00 20.78 -5.52
C ARG A 466 -9.69 21.83 -4.64
N ALA A 467 -9.13 22.14 -3.47
CA ALA A 467 -9.67 23.16 -2.57
C ALA A 467 -9.51 24.58 -3.12
N LEU A 468 -8.37 24.92 -3.75
CA LEU A 468 -8.18 26.19 -4.45
C LEU A 468 -9.19 26.34 -5.60
N GLU A 469 -9.39 25.29 -6.38
CA GLU A 469 -10.32 25.28 -7.51
C GLU A 469 -11.77 25.48 -7.03
N GLY A 470 -12.19 24.72 -6.02
CA GLY A 470 -13.51 24.88 -5.39
C GLY A 470 -13.71 26.27 -4.80
N ARG A 471 -12.71 26.80 -4.09
CA ARG A 471 -12.80 28.14 -3.49
C ARG A 471 -12.83 29.24 -4.54
N ALA A 472 -12.06 29.13 -5.63
CA ALA A 472 -12.09 30.08 -6.73
C ALA A 472 -13.50 30.18 -7.34
N ARG A 473 -14.14 29.05 -7.67
CA ARG A 473 -15.52 29.02 -8.20
C ARG A 473 -16.52 29.67 -7.25
N VAL A 474 -16.39 29.40 -5.95
CA VAL A 474 -17.26 29.98 -4.93
C VAL A 474 -17.04 31.49 -4.80
N LEU A 475 -15.79 31.96 -4.82
CA LEU A 475 -15.44 33.38 -4.74
C LEU A 475 -15.93 34.18 -5.95
N GLU A 476 -15.87 33.61 -7.16
CA GLU A 476 -16.47 34.21 -8.36
C GLU A 476 -17.97 34.44 -8.15
N ARG A 477 -18.68 33.44 -7.63
CA ARG A 477 -20.13 33.52 -7.36
C ARG A 477 -20.50 34.45 -6.20
N LEU A 478 -19.56 34.69 -5.28
CA LEU A 478 -19.69 35.66 -4.19
C LEU A 478 -19.35 37.09 -4.62
N GLY A 479 -18.88 37.31 -5.85
CA GLY A 479 -18.46 38.64 -6.32
C GLY A 479 -17.10 39.08 -5.78
N ALA A 480 -16.20 38.14 -5.45
CA ALA A 480 -14.83 38.37 -5.02
C ALA A 480 -13.81 37.94 -6.10
N PRO A 481 -13.80 38.58 -7.29
CA PRO A 481 -13.00 38.12 -8.43
C PRO A 481 -11.49 38.26 -8.21
N ALA A 482 -11.03 39.23 -7.42
CA ALA A 482 -9.62 39.38 -7.09
C ALA A 482 -9.10 38.19 -6.26
N GLU A 483 -9.85 37.76 -5.24
CA GLU A 483 -9.50 36.59 -4.44
C GLU A 483 -9.60 35.30 -5.28
N ALA A 484 -10.58 35.21 -6.18
CA ALA A 484 -10.67 34.10 -7.12
C ALA A 484 -9.42 34.01 -8.02
N ALA A 485 -8.93 35.15 -8.51
CA ALA A 485 -7.69 35.22 -9.28
C ALA A 485 -6.47 34.76 -8.47
N ASP A 486 -6.34 35.18 -7.20
CA ASP A 486 -5.26 34.71 -6.30
C ASP A 486 -5.22 33.18 -6.19
N ASN A 487 -6.40 32.53 -6.11
CA ASN A 487 -6.50 31.07 -6.02
C ASN A 487 -6.07 30.38 -7.33
N ILE A 488 -6.41 30.96 -8.50
CA ILE A 488 -6.01 30.42 -9.80
C ILE A 488 -4.51 30.62 -10.05
N GLU A 489 -3.95 31.74 -9.63
CA GLU A 489 -2.50 31.98 -9.67
C GLU A 489 -1.74 30.98 -8.79
N ALA A 490 -2.26 30.69 -7.59
CA ALA A 490 -1.72 29.64 -6.73
C ALA A 490 -1.75 28.26 -7.41
N ILE A 491 -2.83 27.92 -8.13
CA ILE A 491 -2.91 26.69 -8.94
C ILE A 491 -1.84 26.67 -10.04
N LEU A 492 -1.68 27.77 -10.78
CA LEU A 492 -0.67 27.89 -11.85
C LEU A 492 0.76 27.70 -11.32
N ALA A 493 1.02 28.10 -10.07
CA ALA A 493 2.32 27.92 -9.41
C ALA A 493 2.59 26.47 -8.99
N MET A 494 1.58 25.61 -8.85
CA MET A 494 1.73 24.24 -8.29
C MET A 494 2.39 23.23 -9.23
N ASN A 495 2.77 23.60 -10.46
CA ASN A 495 3.32 22.70 -11.50
C ASN A 495 2.51 21.41 -11.76
N MET A 496 1.25 21.34 -11.33
CA MET A 496 0.33 20.23 -11.57
C MET A 496 -0.72 20.53 -12.64
N ALA A 497 -0.83 21.79 -13.08
CA ALA A 497 -1.70 22.15 -14.18
C ALA A 497 -1.11 21.64 -15.50
N ASP A 498 -1.90 20.85 -16.23
CA ASP A 498 -1.61 20.42 -17.58
C ASP A 498 -1.13 21.64 -18.41
N PRO A 499 0.04 21.56 -19.09
CA PRO A 499 0.52 22.62 -19.97
C PRO A 499 -0.56 23.14 -20.93
N GLU A 500 -1.50 22.30 -21.35
CA GLU A 500 -2.60 22.67 -22.24
C GLU A 500 -3.61 23.64 -21.60
N TRP A 501 -3.83 23.57 -20.28
CA TRP A 501 -4.82 24.41 -19.59
C TRP A 501 -4.25 25.72 -19.05
N ARG A 502 -2.92 25.85 -18.99
CA ARG A 502 -2.27 27.07 -18.46
C ARG A 502 -2.66 28.36 -19.19
N PRO A 503 -2.70 28.41 -20.54
CA PRO A 503 -3.08 29.63 -21.25
C PRO A 503 -4.52 30.08 -20.92
N GLU A 504 -5.44 29.13 -20.76
CA GLU A 504 -6.83 29.41 -20.40
C GLU A 504 -6.95 29.99 -18.98
N LEU A 505 -6.29 29.36 -18.01
CA LEU A 505 -6.26 29.87 -16.63
C LEU A 505 -5.62 31.26 -16.53
N GLN A 506 -4.54 31.52 -17.29
CA GLN A 506 -3.93 32.85 -17.38
C GLN A 506 -4.86 33.89 -18.02
N ALA A 507 -5.61 33.52 -19.06
CA ALA A 507 -6.63 34.40 -19.63
C ALA A 507 -7.74 34.70 -18.62
N LYS A 508 -8.18 33.69 -17.87
CA LYS A 508 -9.19 33.84 -16.80
C LYS A 508 -8.72 34.77 -15.69
N VAL A 509 -7.46 34.66 -15.25
CA VAL A 509 -6.86 35.59 -14.27
C VAL A 509 -6.93 37.03 -14.77
N ARG A 510 -6.52 37.30 -16.02
CA ARG A 510 -6.59 38.66 -16.61
C ARG A 510 -8.02 39.22 -16.61
N VAL A 511 -9.00 38.39 -16.94
CA VAL A 511 -10.42 38.78 -16.90
C VAL A 511 -10.86 39.11 -15.46
N LEU A 512 -10.54 38.25 -14.50
CA LEU A 512 -10.91 38.43 -13.09
C LEU A 512 -10.22 39.64 -12.44
N ARG A 513 -9.02 40.00 -12.89
CA ARG A 513 -8.30 41.21 -12.47
C ARG A 513 -8.79 42.48 -13.17
N GLY A 514 -9.67 42.38 -14.16
CA GLY A 514 -10.19 43.54 -14.91
C GLY A 514 -9.23 44.06 -15.99
N GLU A 515 -8.28 43.24 -16.45
CA GLU A 515 -7.26 43.60 -17.46
C GLU A 515 -7.74 43.34 -18.90
N ALA A 516 -8.92 42.73 -19.07
CA ALA A 516 -9.53 42.47 -20.37
C ALA A 516 -10.17 43.74 -20.96
N GLY A 517 -9.34 44.66 -21.48
CA GLY A 517 -9.81 45.87 -22.14
C GLY A 517 -8.76 46.83 -22.72
N GLN A 518 -7.47 46.46 -22.75
CA GLN A 518 -6.41 47.29 -23.33
C GLN A 518 -5.80 46.64 -24.58
N HIS A 519 -6.53 46.66 -25.68
CA HIS A 519 -5.98 46.49 -27.02
C HIS A 519 -6.42 47.64 -27.92
#